data_AF-A0A645J9T5-F1
#
_entry.id   AF-A0A645J9T5-F1
#
_cell.length_a   1.000
_cell.length_b   1.000
_cell.length_c   1.000
_cell.angle_alpha   90.00
_cell.angle_beta   90.00
_cell.angle_gamma   90.00
#
_symmetry.space_group_name_H-M   'P 1'
#
loop_
_entity.id
_entity.type
_entity.pdbx_description
1 polymer ?
#
loop_
_entity_poly.entity_id
_entity_poly.type
_entity_poly.pdbx_seq_one_letter_code
_entity_poly.pdbx_strand_id
1 'polypeptide(L)'
;MAEAFASRHTNAAVFPSLGQRRYYSVIEQVDAVVGNSSSGVYEVPSFHKPTVNIGDRQQGRLFASSVLCCPAQREQITDAIQKAFYLDCTDSVNPYGDGGSISKIVKILRSYTDFRPLIKKRFCAWRGTP
;
A
#
# COMPACT_ATOMS: atom_id res chain seq x y z
N MET A 1 -16.99 15.53 -11.54
CA MET A 1 -17.81 14.77 -10.58
C MET A 1 -17.31 14.93 -9.15
N ALA A 2 -16.05 14.59 -8.83
CA ALA A 2 -15.48 14.78 -7.48
C ALA A 2 -15.37 16.25 -7.06
N GLU A 3 -14.93 17.14 -7.95
CA GLU A 3 -14.84 18.60 -7.66
C GLU A 3 -16.22 19.20 -7.34
N ALA A 4 -17.25 18.82 -8.12
CA ALA A 4 -18.63 19.25 -7.88
C ALA A 4 -19.22 18.68 -6.58
N PHE A 5 -18.76 17.50 -6.15
CA PHE A 5 -19.11 16.95 -4.85
C PHE A 5 -18.46 17.78 -3.74
N ALA A 6 -17.16 18.05 -3.82
CA ALA A 6 -16.43 18.84 -2.82
C ALA A 6 -16.93 20.28 -2.73
N SER A 7 -17.32 20.91 -3.84
CA SER A 7 -17.90 22.26 -3.82
C SER A 7 -19.23 22.36 -3.07
N ARG A 8 -19.88 21.23 -2.79
CA ARG A 8 -21.17 21.16 -2.08
C ARG A 8 -21.04 20.64 -0.64
N HIS A 9 -19.85 20.24 -0.21
CA HIS A 9 -19.61 19.61 1.09
C HIS A 9 -18.38 20.23 1.75
N THR A 10 -18.59 20.93 2.88
CA THR A 10 -17.52 21.61 3.61
C THR A 10 -16.48 20.67 4.22
N ASN A 11 -16.81 19.39 4.35
CA ASN A 11 -15.96 18.32 4.86
C ASN A 11 -15.27 17.49 3.76
N ALA A 12 -15.23 17.99 2.52
CA ALA A 12 -14.59 17.31 1.40
C ALA A 12 -13.60 18.24 0.69
N ALA A 13 -12.42 17.70 0.37
CA ALA A 13 -11.41 18.37 -0.42
C ALA A 13 -10.91 17.46 -1.53
N VAL A 14 -10.61 18.03 -2.71
CA VAL A 14 -10.12 17.30 -3.87
C VAL A 14 -8.81 17.91 -4.33
N PHE A 15 -7.83 17.04 -4.57
CA PHE A 15 -6.52 17.43 -5.06
C PHE A 15 -6.19 16.60 -6.30
N PRO A 16 -5.75 17.22 -7.42
CA PRO A 16 -5.33 16.48 -8.60
C PRO A 16 -4.08 15.64 -8.32
N SER A 17 -3.18 16.14 -7.47
CA SER A 17 -2.05 15.39 -6.94
C SER A 17 -1.57 16.02 -5.64
N LEU A 18 -1.29 15.18 -4.65
CA LEU A 18 -0.62 15.60 -3.41
C LEU A 18 0.91 15.54 -3.55
N GLY A 19 1.41 14.73 -4.49
CA GLY A 19 2.80 14.28 -4.48
C GLY A 19 3.11 13.41 -3.26
N GLN A 20 4.27 12.75 -3.28
CA GLN A 20 4.61 11.74 -2.28
C GLN A 20 4.62 12.30 -0.85
N ARG A 21 5.36 13.40 -0.62
CA ARG A 21 5.52 13.94 0.73
C ARG A 21 4.19 14.34 1.38
N ARG A 22 3.35 15.10 0.68
CA ARG A 22 2.06 15.52 1.25
C ARG A 22 1.12 14.34 1.41
N TYR A 23 1.15 13.37 0.49
CA TYR A 23 0.34 12.17 0.59
C TYR A 23 0.69 11.36 1.85
N TYR A 24 1.98 11.14 2.12
CA TYR A 24 2.43 10.44 3.32
C TYR A 24 2.06 11.22 4.60
N SER A 25 2.24 12.54 4.60
CA SER A 25 1.78 13.37 5.70
C SER A 25 0.27 13.28 5.92
N VAL A 26 -0.55 13.13 4.86
CA VAL A 26 -1.99 12.90 5.01
C VAL A 26 -2.27 11.53 5.61
N ILE A 27 -1.59 10.47 5.18
CA ILE A 27 -1.78 9.11 5.74
C ILE A 27 -1.56 9.12 7.27
N GLU A 28 -0.53 9.81 7.75
CA GLU A 28 -0.26 9.91 9.20
C GLU A 28 -1.44 10.52 9.98
N GLN A 29 -2.17 11.45 9.36
CA GLN A 29 -3.22 12.24 10.02
C GLN A 29 -4.64 11.68 9.85
N VAL A 30 -4.84 10.69 8.98
CA VAL A 30 -6.18 10.09 8.77
C VAL A 30 -6.36 8.83 9.61
N ASP A 31 -7.63 8.48 9.82
CA ASP A 31 -8.01 7.25 10.52
C ASP A 31 -7.98 6.03 9.59
N ALA A 32 -8.26 6.20 8.29
CA ALA A 32 -8.27 5.11 7.32
C ALA A 32 -8.05 5.61 5.88
N VAL A 33 -7.54 4.73 5.02
CA VAL A 33 -7.46 4.96 3.57
C VAL A 33 -8.45 4.06 2.84
N VAL A 34 -9.33 4.64 2.02
CA VAL A 34 -10.40 3.91 1.34
C VAL A 34 -10.24 4.03 -0.17
N GLY A 35 -10.39 2.92 -0.89
CA GLY A 35 -10.38 2.90 -2.35
C GLY A 35 -9.83 1.58 -2.87
N ASN A 36 -9.09 1.63 -3.98
CA ASN A 36 -8.45 0.44 -4.56
C ASN A 36 -7.04 0.75 -5.06
N SER A 37 -6.40 1.78 -4.50
CA SER A 37 -5.03 2.18 -4.85
C SER A 37 -4.02 1.13 -4.39
N SER A 38 -2.91 1.01 -5.11
CA SER A 38 -1.78 0.17 -4.70
C SER A 38 -1.16 0.64 -3.39
N SER A 39 -1.20 1.95 -3.13
CA SER A 39 -0.71 2.55 -1.88
C SER A 39 -1.34 1.89 -0.66
N GLY A 40 -2.64 1.63 -0.71
CA GLY A 40 -3.36 0.97 0.39
C GLY A 40 -2.79 -0.39 0.78
N VAL A 41 -2.05 -1.03 -0.15
CA VAL A 41 -1.41 -2.32 0.06
C VAL A 41 0.09 -2.18 0.32
N TYR A 42 0.76 -1.26 -0.37
CA TYR A 42 2.22 -1.15 -0.37
C TYR A 42 2.76 -0.17 0.67
N GLU A 43 2.05 0.91 0.93
CA GLU A 43 2.57 2.07 1.66
C GLU A 43 1.83 2.26 2.98
N VAL A 44 0.49 2.27 2.95
CA VAL A 44 -0.36 2.53 4.13
C VAL A 44 -0.09 1.58 5.31
N PRO A 45 0.19 0.27 5.12
CA PRO A 45 0.54 -0.60 6.24
C PRO A 45 1.76 -0.16 7.04
N SER A 46 2.74 0.52 6.43
CA SER A 46 3.92 1.06 7.12
C SER A 46 3.60 2.23 8.06
N PHE A 47 2.43 2.84 7.92
CA PHE A 47 1.96 3.90 8.80
C PHE A 47 1.08 3.38 9.94
N HIS A 48 0.91 2.06 10.05
CA HIS A 48 -0.01 1.43 11.00
C HIS A 48 -1.42 2.01 10.89
N LYS A 49 -1.88 2.21 9.65
CA LYS A 49 -3.23 2.70 9.33
C LYS A 49 -4.03 1.62 8.60
N PRO A 50 -5.34 1.53 8.87
CA PRO A 50 -6.21 0.62 8.16
C PRO A 50 -6.45 1.07 6.72
N THR A 51 -6.57 0.10 5.82
CA THR A 51 -7.00 0.32 4.44
C THR A 51 -8.29 -0.45 4.16
N VAL A 52 -9.28 0.21 3.59
CA VAL A 52 -10.45 -0.45 2.96
C VAL A 52 -10.18 -0.59 1.48
N ASN A 53 -9.85 -1.80 1.05
CA ASN A 53 -9.59 -2.15 -0.35
C ASN A 53 -10.89 -2.64 -1.03
N ILE A 54 -11.36 -1.89 -2.02
CA ILE A 54 -12.65 -2.09 -2.68
C ILE A 54 -12.48 -2.81 -4.02
N GLY A 55 -13.14 -3.95 -4.15
CA GLY A 55 -13.17 -4.76 -5.36
C GLY A 55 -11.84 -5.45 -5.66
N ASP A 56 -11.69 -5.86 -6.92
CA ASP A 56 -10.73 -6.93 -7.26
C ASP A 56 -9.39 -6.45 -7.81
N ARG A 57 -9.18 -5.12 -7.90
CA ARG A 57 -7.97 -4.54 -8.51
C ARG A 57 -6.67 -5.03 -7.85
N GLN A 58 -6.70 -5.31 -6.55
CA GLN A 58 -5.52 -5.74 -5.78
C GLN A 58 -5.45 -7.26 -5.57
N GLN A 59 -6.33 -8.06 -6.20
CA GLN A 59 -6.27 -9.52 -6.06
C GLN A 59 -4.91 -10.08 -6.48
N GLY A 60 -4.45 -11.11 -5.76
CA GLY A 60 -3.15 -11.75 -5.97
C GLY A 60 -1.96 -11.03 -5.33
N ARG A 61 -2.19 -9.90 -4.64
CA ARG A 61 -1.17 -9.24 -3.82
C ARG A 61 -1.15 -9.79 -2.40
N LEU A 62 -0.03 -9.59 -1.71
CA LEU A 62 0.06 -9.84 -0.28
C LEU A 62 -0.68 -8.71 0.45
N PHE A 63 -1.42 -9.06 1.49
CA PHE A 63 -2.13 -8.10 2.33
C PHE A 63 -1.59 -8.15 3.74
N ALA A 64 -1.35 -6.98 4.33
CA ALA A 64 -1.12 -6.86 5.76
C ALA A 64 -2.43 -7.07 6.54
N SER A 65 -2.32 -7.34 7.84
CA SER A 65 -3.48 -7.42 8.74
C SER A 65 -4.30 -6.13 8.80
N SER A 66 -3.71 -4.99 8.44
CA SER A 66 -4.38 -3.68 8.37
C SER A 66 -5.27 -3.49 7.13
N VAL A 67 -5.29 -4.43 6.17
CA VAL A 67 -6.05 -4.29 4.93
C VAL A 67 -7.36 -5.08 4.99
N LEU A 68 -8.49 -4.36 4.95
CA LEU A 68 -9.84 -4.91 4.89
C LEU A 68 -10.32 -4.91 3.44
N CYS A 69 -10.53 -6.09 2.86
CA CYS A 69 -11.07 -6.24 1.51
C CYS A 69 -12.59 -6.31 1.54
N CYS A 70 -13.26 -5.58 0.65
CA CYS A 70 -14.70 -5.65 0.47
C CYS A 70 -15.10 -5.55 -1.02
N PRO A 71 -16.24 -6.10 -1.44
CA PRO A 71 -16.77 -5.87 -2.78
C PRO A 71 -17.23 -4.41 -2.96
N ALA A 72 -17.40 -3.98 -4.20
CA ALA A 72 -17.88 -2.64 -4.56
C ALA A 72 -19.41 -2.49 -4.37
N GLN A 73 -19.90 -2.83 -3.18
CA GLN A 73 -21.31 -2.75 -2.79
C GLN A 73 -21.44 -1.78 -1.61
N ARG A 74 -22.45 -0.91 -1.63
CA ARG A 74 -22.60 0.19 -0.67
C ARG A 74 -22.55 -0.30 0.78
N GLU A 75 -23.31 -1.34 1.08
CA GLU A 75 -23.46 -1.90 2.42
C GLU A 75 -22.11 -2.47 2.89
N GLN A 76 -21.44 -3.21 2.01
CA GLN A 76 -20.14 -3.83 2.30
C GLN A 76 -19.02 -2.81 2.49
N ILE A 77 -19.02 -1.73 1.70
CA ILE A 77 -18.09 -0.60 1.87
C ILE A 77 -18.36 0.09 3.21
N THR A 78 -19.63 0.32 3.55
CA THR A 78 -20.02 0.96 4.81
C THR A 78 -19.55 0.13 6.01
N ASP A 79 -19.79 -1.18 5.99
CA ASP A 79 -19.36 -2.09 7.05
C ASP A 79 -17.83 -2.16 7.17
N ALA A 80 -17.11 -2.17 6.05
CA ALA A 80 -15.65 -2.18 6.05
C ALA A 80 -15.06 -0.88 6.61
N ILE A 81 -15.65 0.27 6.29
CA ILE A 81 -15.24 1.57 6.84
C ILE A 81 -15.49 1.62 8.35
N GLN A 82 -16.64 1.13 8.82
CA GLN A 82 -16.91 1.06 10.26
C GLN A 82 -15.88 0.19 10.99
N LYS A 83 -15.56 -0.99 10.44
CA LYS A 83 -14.51 -1.87 11.00
C LYS A 83 -13.14 -1.20 11.00
N ALA A 84 -12.80 -0.44 9.95
CA ALA A 84 -11.51 0.25 9.85
C ALA A 84 -11.28 1.22 11.01
N PHE A 85 -12.30 1.97 11.43
CA PHE A 85 -12.16 2.93 12.54
C PHE A 85 -11.80 2.30 13.90
N TYR A 86 -12.08 1.01 14.09
CA TYR A 86 -11.77 0.30 15.33
C TYR A 86 -10.66 -0.75 15.16
N LEU A 87 -10.05 -0.84 13.98
CA LEU A 87 -9.02 -1.82 13.71
C LEU A 87 -7.69 -1.37 14.33
N ASP A 88 -7.21 -2.12 15.31
CA ASP A 88 -5.86 -1.93 15.83
C ASP A 88 -4.83 -2.42 14.81
N CYS A 89 -3.99 -1.50 14.35
CA CYS A 89 -2.94 -1.74 13.36
C CYS A 89 -1.53 -1.67 13.97
N THR A 90 -1.40 -1.58 15.30
CA THR A 90 -0.13 -1.41 16.01
C THR A 90 0.87 -2.50 15.64
N ASP A 91 0.43 -3.76 15.61
CA ASP A 91 1.26 -4.92 15.27
C ASP A 91 1.23 -5.28 13.78
N SER A 92 0.66 -4.41 12.93
CA SER A 92 0.59 -4.70 11.50
C SER A 92 1.97 -4.62 10.86
N VAL A 93 2.33 -5.67 10.11
CA VAL A 93 3.60 -5.76 9.38
C VAL A 93 3.34 -5.55 7.90
N ASN A 94 4.09 -4.64 7.28
CA ASN A 94 4.04 -4.45 5.85
C ASN A 94 4.81 -5.58 5.13
N PRO A 95 4.14 -6.47 4.36
CA PRO A 95 4.81 -7.57 3.67
C PRO A 95 5.74 -7.11 2.53
N TYR A 96 5.64 -5.85 2.10
CA TYR A 96 6.45 -5.28 1.02
C TYR A 96 7.77 -4.66 1.49
N GLY A 97 7.98 -4.55 2.80
CA GLY A 97 9.30 -4.25 3.33
C GLY A 97 9.30 -3.51 4.65
N ASP A 98 10.49 -3.54 5.25
CA ASP A 98 10.92 -2.89 6.47
C ASP A 98 11.71 -1.59 6.19
N GLY A 99 11.75 -1.16 4.93
CA GLY A 99 12.65 -0.11 4.46
C GLY A 99 14.05 -0.62 4.11
N GLY A 100 15.00 0.30 3.90
CA GLY A 100 16.40 -0.05 3.64
C GLY A 100 16.70 -0.74 2.30
N SER A 101 15.74 -0.84 1.38
CA SER A 101 15.93 -1.46 0.06
C SER A 101 17.09 -0.86 -0.71
N ILE A 102 17.29 0.45 -0.64
CA ILE A 102 18.42 1.14 -1.28
C ILE A 102 19.76 0.60 -0.75
N SER A 103 19.92 0.51 0.58
CA SER A 103 21.14 -0.01 1.20
C SER A 103 21.40 -1.46 0.80
N LYS A 104 20.36 -2.30 0.76
CA LYS A 104 20.44 -3.70 0.31
C LYS A 104 20.88 -3.78 -1.16
N ILE A 105 20.26 -3.00 -2.04
CA ILE A 105 20.60 -2.93 -3.48
C ILE A 105 22.04 -2.45 -3.67
N VAL A 106 22.41 -1.32 -3.05
CA VAL A 106 23.76 -0.74 -3.17
C VAL A 106 24.82 -1.73 -2.67
N LYS A 107 24.57 -2.41 -1.55
CA LYS A 107 25.47 -3.44 -1.02
C LYS A 107 25.70 -4.55 -2.03
N ILE A 108 24.63 -5.06 -2.65
CA ILE A 108 24.71 -6.12 -3.66
C ILE A 108 25.49 -5.63 -4.88
N LEU A 109 25.15 -4.45 -5.41
CA LEU A 109 25.84 -3.89 -6.58
C LEU A 109 27.33 -3.69 -6.33
N ARG A 110 27.70 -3.20 -5.14
CA ARG A 110 29.12 -3.03 -4.73
C ARG A 110 29.85 -4.34 -4.49
N SER A 111 29.16 -5.44 -4.23
CA SER A 111 29.80 -6.75 -4.02
C SER A 111 30.36 -7.36 -5.32
N TYR A 112 29.98 -6.83 -6.49
CA TYR A 112 30.52 -7.27 -7.77
C TYR A 112 31.75 -6.45 -8.14
N THR A 113 32.86 -7.14 -8.40
CA THR A 113 34.08 -6.58 -8.99
C THR A 113 34.14 -6.81 -10.50
N ASP A 114 33.34 -7.72 -11.03
CA ASP A 114 33.21 -8.04 -12.46
C ASP A 114 31.76 -8.33 -12.82
N PHE A 115 31.22 -7.56 -13.77
CA PHE A 115 29.83 -7.65 -14.22
C PHE A 115 29.64 -8.59 -15.43
N ARG A 116 30.72 -9.06 -16.08
CA ARG A 116 30.65 -9.95 -17.26
C ARG A 116 29.81 -11.22 -17.00
N PRO A 117 29.86 -11.87 -15.81
CA PRO A 117 29.04 -13.04 -15.53
C PRO A 117 27.53 -12.78 -15.52
N LEU A 118 27.09 -11.52 -15.34
CA LEU A 118 25.67 -11.14 -15.29
C LEU A 118 25.04 -10.98 -16.68
N ILE A 119 25.85 -10.93 -17.75
CA ILE A 119 25.38 -10.74 -19.13
C ILE A 119 24.60 -11.95 -19.64
N LYS A 120 25.00 -13.18 -19.23
CA LYS A 120 24.28 -14.40 -19.60
C LYS A 120 23.21 -14.72 -18.57
N LYS A 121 21.94 -14.71 -19.00
CA LYS A 121 20.80 -15.21 -18.22
C LYS A 121 21.06 -16.67 -17.84
N ARG A 122 21.26 -16.93 -16.55
CA ARG A 122 21.31 -18.29 -15.99
C ARG A 122 19.94 -18.60 -15.42
N PHE A 123 19.37 -19.74 -15.81
CA PHE A 123 18.18 -20.25 -15.17
C PHE A 123 18.60 -20.96 -13.89
N CYS A 124 18.22 -20.40 -12.74
CA CYS A 124 18.39 -21.03 -11.45
C CYS A 124 17.13 -21.83 -11.13
N ALA A 125 17.27 -23.06 -10.63
CA ALA A 125 16.13 -23.76 -10.04
C ALA A 125 15.62 -22.95 -8.85
N TRP A 126 14.33 -22.62 -8.87
CA TRP A 126 13.66 -21.98 -7.74
C TRP A 126 13.74 -22.90 -6.52
N ARG A 127 14.41 -22.47 -5.45
CA ARG A 127 14.54 -23.21 -4.19
C ARG A 127 13.70 -22.58 -3.07
N GLY A 128 12.50 -22.10 -3.39
CA GLY A 128 11.55 -21.70 -2.36
C GLY A 128 10.85 -22.93 -1.79
N THR A 129 10.88 -23.09 -0.47
CA THR A 129 9.97 -23.98 0.27
C THR A 129 8.51 -23.51 0.13
N PRO A 130 7.53 -24.42 0.13
CA PRO A 130 6.11 -24.09 0.11
C PRO A 130 5.67 -23.26 1.33
#